data_AF-A0A957QUK6-F1
#
_entry.id   AF-A0A957QUK6-F1
#
_cell.length_a   1.000
_cell.length_b   1.000
_cell.length_c   1.000
_cell.angle_alpha   90.00
_cell.angle_beta   90.00
_cell.angle_gamma   90.00
#
_symmetry.space_group_name_H-M   'P 1'
#
loop_
_entity.id
_entity.type
_entity.pdbx_description
1 polymer ?
#
loop_
_entity_poly.entity_id
_entity_poly.type
_entity_poly.pdbx_seq_one_letter_code
_entity_poly.pdbx_strand_id
1 'polypeptide(L)'
;MTRTLLRSLLVVVFLVLAIVPASAQTVPDFPQPATVTRNANLRDGPGTSYAVAGSALAGEAVTLVGENAAGDWYELASGEWIAAFLVEMDAPTAKPALVIRASAAEVAGYQLEVMPTFLILANALERMGALMLIPDPSDGEWVGDLALEFVLIQQAHQDLLDIKPAPGLEALHRQITDGTQDCSDAVDAAVAGIDNVDADELLRGQALLDSCGAKVRVATEALDGYDPEAVTTPSPTPSPTRTPSPTATRRATATPTPTATQTTRTTTLGPTALRNANLREGPGTDYAAVGSLRAGQAIEAVGRNSAGDWIQLSDGAWVAAFLLSDVPDDLPVTAVAAQLPGGNPTPVPTAAAESAEPMPTPGWQTEQNGIIFSSDCPCDQGDVLNCGDFGIAMSGQACYLRCQELAGYDVHRLDRDKDGSACEWEW
;
A
#
# COMPACT_ATOMS: atom_id res chain seq x y z
N MET A 1 11.47 -7.10 -14.44
CA MET A 1 11.66 -8.35 -13.68
C MET A 1 11.70 -8.13 -12.17
N THR A 2 12.24 -7.02 -11.66
CA THR A 2 12.35 -6.73 -10.21
C THR A 2 11.03 -6.32 -9.54
N ARG A 3 10.13 -5.59 -10.23
CA ARG A 3 8.86 -5.10 -9.66
C ARG A 3 7.76 -6.16 -9.48
N THR A 4 7.86 -7.30 -10.17
CA THR A 4 6.81 -8.35 -10.17
C THR A 4 7.07 -9.41 -9.11
N LEU A 5 8.33 -9.78 -8.90
CA LEU A 5 8.74 -10.66 -7.79
C LEU A 5 8.52 -10.00 -6.43
N LEU A 6 8.68 -8.68 -6.35
CA LEU A 6 8.43 -7.89 -5.15
C LEU A 6 6.93 -7.81 -4.78
N ARG A 7 6.06 -7.62 -5.77
CA ARG A 7 4.59 -7.62 -5.59
C ARG A 7 4.02 -8.98 -5.24
N SER A 8 4.53 -10.07 -5.84
CA SER A 8 4.04 -11.42 -5.54
C SER A 8 4.47 -11.90 -4.15
N LEU A 9 5.62 -11.44 -3.65
CA LEU A 9 6.08 -11.73 -2.30
C LEU A 9 5.29 -10.96 -1.23
N LEU A 10 4.93 -9.70 -1.51
CA LEU A 10 4.09 -8.92 -0.61
C LEU A 10 2.68 -9.45 -0.44
N VAL A 11 2.08 -9.97 -1.52
CA VAL A 11 0.72 -10.51 -1.48
C VAL A 11 0.64 -11.76 -0.60
N VAL A 12 1.71 -12.58 -0.56
CA VAL A 12 1.78 -13.77 0.32
C VAL A 12 1.99 -13.37 1.78
N VAL A 13 2.80 -12.33 2.05
CA VAL A 13 2.96 -11.77 3.41
C VAL A 13 1.68 -11.07 3.90
N PHE A 14 0.92 -10.43 3.01
CA PHE A 14 -0.36 -9.79 3.33
C PHE A 14 -1.50 -10.79 3.56
N LEU A 15 -1.49 -11.94 2.88
CA LEU A 15 -2.53 -12.97 3.03
C LEU A 15 -2.41 -13.74 4.36
N VAL A 16 -1.20 -13.88 4.89
CA VAL A 16 -0.91 -14.64 6.13
C VAL A 16 -1.15 -13.80 7.40
N LEU A 17 -1.12 -12.45 7.33
CA LEU A 17 -1.44 -11.57 8.46
C LEU A 17 -2.93 -11.17 8.59
N ALA A 18 -3.80 -11.59 7.68
CA ALA A 18 -5.18 -11.08 7.56
C ALA A 18 -6.26 -11.89 8.29
N ILE A 19 -5.93 -12.83 9.18
CA ILE A 19 -6.92 -13.67 9.91
C ILE A 19 -6.96 -13.36 11.41
N VAL A 20 -7.03 -12.07 11.75
CA VAL A 20 -7.70 -11.64 12.98
C VAL A 20 -8.74 -10.62 12.55
N PRO A 21 -10.04 -10.81 12.84
CA PRO A 21 -10.99 -9.73 12.69
C PRO A 21 -10.70 -8.73 13.81
N ALA A 22 -9.72 -7.85 13.58
CA ALA A 22 -9.55 -6.65 14.36
C ALA A 22 -10.71 -5.73 14.00
N SER A 23 -11.84 -5.91 14.70
CA SER A 23 -12.62 -4.76 15.13
C SER A 23 -11.87 -4.08 16.28
N ALA A 24 -10.59 -3.80 16.09
CA ALA A 24 -9.88 -2.84 16.89
C ALA A 24 -10.26 -1.50 16.28
N GLN A 25 -11.05 -0.72 17.01
CA GLN A 25 -11.05 0.71 16.80
C GLN A 25 -9.58 1.13 16.75
N THR A 26 -9.16 1.83 15.70
CA THR A 26 -7.79 2.33 15.58
C THR A 26 -7.56 3.30 16.74
N VAL A 27 -7.07 2.79 17.87
CA VAL A 27 -6.56 3.61 18.96
C VAL A 27 -5.40 4.40 18.36
N PRO A 28 -5.40 5.74 18.44
CA PRO A 28 -4.28 6.53 17.97
C PRO A 28 -3.01 6.06 18.69
N ASP A 29 -1.94 5.78 17.93
CA ASP A 29 -0.65 5.39 18.49
C ASP A 29 -0.04 6.62 19.19
N PHE A 30 -0.01 6.64 20.52
CA PHE A 30 0.51 7.76 21.32
C PHE A 30 1.97 7.50 21.78
N PRO A 31 2.82 8.53 21.92
CA PRO A 31 2.51 9.96 21.83
C PRO A 31 2.49 10.52 20.39
N GLN A 32 1.61 11.51 20.13
CA GLN A 32 1.52 12.17 18.81
C GLN A 32 1.68 13.69 18.91
N PRO A 33 2.44 14.33 18.00
CA PRO A 33 2.42 15.78 17.87
C PRO A 33 1.09 16.26 17.27
N ALA A 34 0.58 17.37 17.77
CA ALA A 34 -0.64 18.00 17.29
C ALA A 34 -0.54 19.52 17.38
N THR A 35 -1.32 20.20 16.54
CA THR A 35 -1.44 21.65 16.54
C THR A 35 -2.82 22.06 17.04
N VAL A 36 -2.86 23.00 17.98
CA VAL A 36 -4.11 23.56 18.50
C VAL A 36 -4.76 24.45 17.43
N THR A 37 -5.98 24.14 17.03
CA THR A 37 -6.66 24.80 15.89
C THR A 37 -7.24 26.17 16.24
N ARG A 38 -7.52 26.41 17.53
CA ARG A 38 -8.05 27.68 18.06
C ARG A 38 -7.78 27.77 19.55
N ASN A 39 -7.79 28.99 20.09
CA ASN A 39 -7.62 29.22 21.53
C ASN A 39 -8.57 28.33 22.35
N ALA A 40 -7.99 27.59 23.29
CA ALA A 40 -8.65 26.53 24.04
C ALA A 40 -8.33 26.64 25.54
N ASN A 41 -9.26 26.18 26.37
CA ASN A 41 -8.99 25.96 27.80
C ASN A 41 -8.43 24.56 27.98
N LEU A 42 -7.34 24.44 28.73
CA LEU A 42 -6.79 23.18 29.22
C LEU A 42 -7.41 22.86 30.58
N ARG A 43 -7.70 21.58 30.85
CA ARG A 43 -8.47 21.17 32.04
C ARG A 43 -7.80 20.06 32.83
N ASP A 44 -8.16 19.95 34.12
CA ASP A 44 -7.68 18.88 35.01
C ASP A 44 -8.23 17.48 34.68
N GLY A 45 -9.13 17.36 33.70
CA GLY A 45 -9.71 16.09 33.28
C GLY A 45 -10.58 16.19 32.02
N PRO A 46 -10.97 15.03 31.44
CA PRO A 46 -11.66 14.93 30.16
C PRO A 46 -13.14 15.33 30.28
N GLY A 47 -13.42 16.63 30.28
CA GLY A 47 -14.79 17.14 30.29
C GLY A 47 -14.90 18.62 30.65
N THR A 48 -16.00 19.24 30.24
CA THR A 48 -16.26 20.66 30.55
C THR A 48 -16.60 20.92 32.02
N SER A 49 -16.90 19.87 32.79
CA SER A 49 -17.13 19.90 34.24
C SER A 49 -15.84 19.95 35.08
N TYR A 50 -14.69 19.59 34.51
CA TYR A 50 -13.39 19.67 35.19
C TYR A 50 -12.89 21.11 35.26
N ALA A 51 -12.11 21.46 36.27
CA ALA A 51 -11.57 22.81 36.42
C ALA A 51 -10.62 23.16 35.25
N VAL A 52 -10.55 24.45 34.93
CA VAL A 52 -9.61 24.97 33.93
C VAL A 52 -8.25 25.10 34.59
N ALA A 53 -7.29 24.30 34.12
CA ALA A 53 -5.91 24.22 34.59
C ALA A 53 -5.00 25.24 33.87
N GLY A 54 -5.34 25.54 32.62
CA GLY A 54 -4.53 26.40 31.76
C GLY A 54 -5.26 26.81 30.48
N SER A 55 -4.50 27.30 29.51
CA SER A 55 -5.00 27.68 28.19
C SER A 55 -3.95 27.41 27.12
N ALA A 56 -4.40 26.96 25.96
CA ALA A 56 -3.56 26.82 24.77
C ALA A 56 -4.01 27.81 23.68
N LEU A 57 -3.07 28.32 22.91
CA LEU A 57 -3.30 29.29 21.84
C LEU A 57 -3.46 28.59 20.48
N ALA A 58 -4.20 29.22 19.57
CA ALA A 58 -4.27 28.77 18.19
C ALA A 58 -2.87 28.73 17.56
N GLY A 59 -2.53 27.62 16.90
CA GLY A 59 -1.22 27.34 16.32
C GLY A 59 -0.17 26.84 17.30
N GLU A 60 -0.52 26.67 18.58
CA GLU A 60 0.39 26.10 19.57
C GLU A 60 0.59 24.59 19.30
N ALA A 61 1.84 24.16 19.28
CA ALA A 61 2.20 22.76 19.15
C ALA A 61 2.12 22.07 20.51
N VAL A 62 1.43 20.93 20.57
CA VAL A 62 1.23 20.12 21.77
C VAL A 62 1.55 18.66 21.47
N THR A 63 1.85 17.89 22.51
CA THR A 63 2.05 16.43 22.39
C THR A 63 0.92 15.72 23.10
N LEU A 64 0.14 14.94 22.36
CA LEU A 64 -0.92 14.10 22.89
C LEU A 64 -0.28 12.80 23.41
N VAL A 65 -0.63 12.38 24.62
CA VAL A 65 -0.09 11.17 25.26
C VAL A 65 -1.15 10.11 25.54
N GLY A 66 -2.42 10.44 25.36
CA GLY A 66 -3.53 9.52 25.55
C GLY A 66 -4.87 10.15 25.18
N GLU A 67 -5.92 9.34 25.26
CA GLU A 67 -7.31 9.75 25.05
C GLU A 67 -8.23 9.16 26.10
N ASN A 68 -9.39 9.77 26.30
CA ASN A 68 -10.42 9.19 27.16
C ASN A 68 -11.19 8.08 26.41
N ALA A 69 -11.93 7.24 27.13
CA ALA A 69 -12.67 6.12 26.56
C ALA A 69 -13.72 6.50 25.49
N ALA A 70 -14.14 7.76 25.43
CA ALA A 70 -15.08 8.26 24.42
C ALA A 70 -14.40 8.89 23.19
N GLY A 71 -13.07 9.07 23.21
CA GLY A 71 -12.29 9.67 22.12
C GLY A 71 -12.57 11.15 21.87
N ASP A 72 -13.26 11.85 22.78
CA ASP A 72 -13.63 13.25 22.64
C ASP A 72 -12.70 14.21 23.41
N TRP A 73 -11.74 13.66 24.17
CA TRP A 73 -10.69 14.40 24.88
C TRP A 73 -9.33 13.71 24.77
N TYR A 74 -8.29 14.52 24.59
CA TYR A 74 -6.90 14.08 24.63
C TYR A 74 -6.19 14.60 25.88
N GLU A 75 -5.31 13.77 26.43
CA GLU A 75 -4.36 14.13 27.47
C GLU A 75 -3.07 14.66 26.82
N LEU A 76 -2.59 15.81 27.28
CA LEU A 76 -1.33 16.40 26.86
C LEU A 76 -0.18 15.85 27.70
N ALA A 77 1.04 15.89 27.17
CA ALA A 77 2.25 15.52 27.92
C ALA A 77 2.47 16.33 29.22
N SER A 78 1.83 17.50 29.33
CA SER A 78 1.79 18.30 30.56
C SER A 78 0.85 17.76 31.65
N GLY A 79 0.04 16.74 31.34
CA GLY A 79 -0.98 16.16 32.21
C GLY A 79 -2.35 16.87 32.14
N GLU A 80 -2.48 17.91 31.31
CA GLU A 80 -3.73 18.63 31.11
C GLU A 80 -4.55 18.05 29.95
N TRP A 81 -5.85 18.28 29.98
CA TRP A 81 -6.79 17.74 28.99
C TRP A 81 -7.33 18.81 28.05
N ILE A 82 -7.41 18.47 26.76
CA ILE A 82 -7.96 19.32 25.70
C ILE A 82 -9.02 18.53 24.91
N ALA A 83 -10.08 19.20 24.47
CA ALA A 83 -11.13 18.56 23.68
C ALA A 83 -10.60 18.19 22.28
N ALA A 84 -10.91 16.97 21.81
CA ALA A 84 -10.34 16.42 20.57
C ALA A 84 -10.57 17.33 19.35
N PHE A 85 -11.75 17.94 19.25
CA PHE A 85 -12.10 18.85 18.14
C PHE A 85 -11.32 20.19 18.14
N LEU A 86 -10.47 20.44 19.13
CA LEU A 86 -9.64 21.64 19.24
C LEU A 86 -8.19 21.40 18.81
N VAL A 87 -7.81 20.16 18.56
CA VAL A 87 -6.47 19.81 18.07
C VAL A 87 -6.59 19.17 16.69
N GLU A 88 -5.64 19.50 15.83
CA GLU A 88 -5.40 18.80 14.58
C GLU A 88 -4.11 18.03 14.81
N MET A 89 -4.18 16.70 14.83
CA MET A 89 -2.97 15.88 14.86
C MET A 89 -2.14 16.24 13.64
N ASP A 90 -0.87 16.57 13.86
CA ASP A 90 0.01 16.85 12.74
C ASP A 90 0.00 15.59 11.88
N ALA A 91 -0.23 15.74 10.56
CA ALA A 91 -0.10 14.62 9.65
C ALA A 91 1.22 13.93 10.00
N PRO A 92 1.22 12.61 10.31
CA PRO A 92 2.39 11.94 10.85
C PRO A 92 3.54 12.37 9.96
N THR A 93 4.46 13.16 10.52
CA THR A 93 5.52 13.80 9.72
C THR A 93 6.11 12.67 8.91
N ALA A 94 5.95 12.71 7.57
CA ALA A 94 6.25 11.57 6.72
C ALA A 94 7.61 11.05 7.16
N LYS A 95 7.60 9.89 7.86
CA LYS A 95 8.80 9.35 8.49
C LYS A 95 9.84 9.37 7.39
N PRO A 96 11.03 9.98 7.59
CA PRO A 96 12.00 10.13 6.51
C PRO A 96 12.12 8.78 5.81
N ALA A 97 11.64 8.73 4.56
CA ALA A 97 11.42 7.46 3.89
C ALA A 97 12.74 6.71 3.89
N LEU A 98 12.72 5.45 4.29
CA LEU A 98 13.92 4.62 4.29
C LEU A 98 14.42 4.50 2.86
N VAL A 99 15.48 5.25 2.51
CA VAL A 99 15.97 5.34 1.13
C VAL A 99 17.02 4.27 0.88
N ILE A 100 16.72 3.34 -0.02
CA ILE A 100 17.67 2.35 -0.53
C ILE A 100 18.52 2.99 -1.64
N ARG A 101 19.84 2.91 -1.52
CA ARG A 101 20.80 3.52 -2.47
C ARG A 101 21.63 2.50 -3.24
N ALA A 102 21.39 1.22 -3.01
CA ALA A 102 22.09 0.14 -3.70
C ALA A 102 21.51 -0.12 -5.09
N SER A 103 22.31 -0.77 -5.93
CA SER A 103 21.92 -1.23 -7.27
C SER A 103 20.91 -2.38 -7.19
N ALA A 104 20.18 -2.60 -8.29
CA ALA A 104 19.20 -3.70 -8.37
C ALA A 104 19.82 -5.08 -8.10
N ALA A 105 21.07 -5.28 -8.52
CA ALA A 105 21.81 -6.52 -8.30
C ALA A 105 22.17 -6.72 -6.82
N GLU A 106 22.59 -5.64 -6.13
CA GLU A 106 22.88 -5.67 -4.70
C GLU A 106 21.61 -5.90 -3.87
N VAL A 107 20.49 -5.27 -4.25
CA VAL A 107 19.19 -5.51 -3.60
C VAL A 107 18.74 -6.96 -3.79
N ALA A 108 18.86 -7.51 -5.00
CA ALA A 108 18.50 -8.90 -5.27
C ALA A 108 19.39 -9.90 -4.52
N GLY A 109 20.70 -9.65 -4.45
CA GLY A 109 21.63 -10.46 -3.66
C GLY A 109 21.29 -10.43 -2.17
N TYR A 110 21.01 -9.24 -1.64
CA TYR A 110 20.60 -9.07 -0.25
C TYR A 110 19.28 -9.80 0.07
N GLN A 111 18.30 -9.76 -0.83
CA GLN A 111 17.06 -10.52 -0.67
C GLN A 111 17.33 -12.04 -0.60
N LEU A 112 18.20 -12.58 -1.45
CA LEU A 112 18.53 -14.02 -1.40
C LEU A 112 19.20 -14.44 -0.10
N GLU A 113 20.00 -13.56 0.52
CA GLU A 113 20.63 -13.82 1.82
C GLU A 113 19.64 -13.74 2.99
N VAL A 114 18.70 -12.80 2.93
CA VAL A 114 17.77 -12.49 4.03
C VAL A 114 16.52 -13.38 4.03
N MET A 115 16.01 -13.75 2.86
CA MET A 115 14.72 -14.44 2.70
C MET A 115 14.60 -15.78 3.45
N PRO A 116 15.60 -16.68 3.45
CA PRO A 116 15.50 -17.94 4.18
C PRO A 116 15.27 -17.72 5.68
N THR A 117 15.99 -16.76 6.27
CA THR A 117 15.87 -16.41 7.69
C THR A 117 14.52 -15.77 8.01
N PHE A 118 14.00 -14.93 7.12
CA PHE A 118 12.66 -14.37 7.28
C PHE A 118 11.55 -15.42 7.23
N LEU A 119 11.67 -16.43 6.37
CA LEU A 119 10.72 -17.53 6.31
C LEU A 119 10.72 -18.36 7.60
N ILE A 120 11.90 -18.62 8.18
CA ILE A 120 12.02 -19.28 9.47
C ILE A 120 11.32 -18.46 10.56
N LEU A 121 11.63 -17.16 10.63
CA LEU A 121 11.02 -16.25 11.61
C LEU A 121 9.49 -16.20 11.47
N ALA A 122 8.97 -16.05 10.25
CA ALA A 122 7.54 -15.95 10.00
C ALA A 122 6.81 -17.25 10.41
N ASN A 123 7.34 -18.41 10.00
CA ASN A 123 6.77 -19.70 10.38
C ASN A 123 6.79 -19.93 11.89
N ALA A 124 7.86 -19.49 12.57
CA ALA A 124 7.98 -19.64 14.02
C ALA A 124 6.97 -18.76 14.78
N LEU A 125 6.79 -17.51 14.35
CA LEU A 125 5.78 -16.61 14.91
C LEU A 125 4.35 -17.15 14.69
N GLU A 126 4.05 -17.72 13.53
CA GLU A 126 2.75 -18.33 13.24
C GLU A 126 2.47 -19.53 14.15
N ARG A 127 3.45 -20.44 14.30
CA ARG A 127 3.35 -21.62 15.17
C ARG A 127 3.23 -21.24 16.64
N MET A 128 4.02 -20.26 17.09
CA MET A 128 3.90 -19.69 18.42
C MET A 128 2.50 -19.12 18.66
N GLY A 129 1.96 -18.36 17.70
CA GLY A 129 0.60 -17.84 17.76
C GLY A 129 -0.45 -18.95 17.88
N ALA A 130 -0.31 -20.03 17.09
CA ALA A 130 -1.20 -21.18 17.15
C ALA A 130 -1.16 -21.89 18.52
N LEU A 131 0.02 -22.06 19.11
CA LEU A 131 0.19 -22.63 20.45
C LEU A 131 -0.44 -21.78 21.55
N MET A 132 -0.39 -20.44 21.41
CA MET A 132 -0.94 -19.49 22.37
C MET A 132 -2.48 -19.38 22.31
N LEU A 133 -3.13 -19.83 21.22
CA LEU A 133 -4.59 -19.85 21.13
C LEU A 133 -5.23 -20.87 22.07
N ILE A 134 -4.55 -21.98 22.34
CA ILE A 134 -5.00 -23.04 23.24
C ILE A 134 -3.81 -23.44 24.13
N PRO A 135 -3.48 -22.64 25.17
CA PRO A 135 -2.31 -22.91 25.99
C PRO A 135 -2.53 -24.11 26.90
N ASP A 136 -1.61 -25.09 26.88
CA ASP A 136 -1.56 -26.21 27.82
C ASP A 136 -0.18 -26.31 28.48
N PRO A 137 0.10 -25.50 29.51
CA PRO A 137 1.40 -25.52 30.19
C PRO A 137 1.63 -26.81 31.01
N SER A 138 0.64 -27.70 31.11
CA SER A 138 0.79 -28.99 31.79
C SER A 138 1.25 -30.10 30.85
N ASP A 139 1.17 -29.87 29.53
CA ASP A 139 1.62 -30.79 28.51
C ASP A 139 3.08 -30.54 28.12
N GLY A 140 3.92 -31.56 28.27
CA GLY A 140 5.34 -31.48 27.96
C GLY A 140 5.63 -31.33 26.46
N GLU A 141 4.73 -31.79 25.59
CA GLU A 141 4.85 -31.62 24.14
C GLU A 141 4.59 -30.15 23.76
N TRP A 142 3.48 -29.56 24.25
CA TRP A 142 3.20 -28.14 24.09
C TRP A 142 4.34 -27.24 24.58
N VAL A 143 4.92 -27.52 25.76
CA VAL A 143 6.07 -26.76 26.29
C VAL A 143 7.30 -26.91 25.39
N GLY A 144 7.54 -28.11 24.86
CA GLY A 144 8.66 -28.39 23.95
C GLY A 144 8.51 -27.65 22.62
N ASP A 145 7.32 -27.67 22.04
CA ASP A 145 7.01 -26.98 20.78
C ASP A 145 7.14 -25.46 20.94
N LEU A 146 6.59 -24.89 22.01
CA LEU A 146 6.71 -23.45 22.27
C LEU A 146 8.16 -23.02 22.46
N ALA A 147 8.95 -23.79 23.20
CA ALA A 147 10.37 -23.52 23.39
C ALA A 147 11.17 -23.60 22.09
N LEU A 148 10.81 -24.52 21.17
CA LEU A 148 11.44 -24.60 19.86
C LEU A 148 11.18 -23.31 19.05
N GLU A 149 9.95 -22.83 19.02
CA GLU A 149 9.62 -21.61 18.27
C GLU A 149 10.33 -20.38 18.84
N PHE A 150 10.44 -20.28 20.17
CA PHE A 150 11.24 -19.22 20.83
C PHE A 150 12.70 -19.24 20.38
N VAL A 151 13.33 -20.41 20.35
CA VAL A 151 14.72 -20.56 19.88
C VAL A 151 14.85 -20.17 18.41
N LEU A 152 13.90 -20.57 17.56
CA LEU A 152 13.92 -20.23 16.13
C LEU A 152 13.81 -18.72 15.90
N ILE A 153 12.97 -18.02 16.66
CA ILE A 153 12.85 -16.55 16.59
C ILE A 153 14.16 -15.87 16.96
N GLN A 154 14.76 -16.26 18.09
CA GLN A 154 16.02 -15.68 18.56
C GLN A 154 17.18 -15.99 17.60
N GLN A 155 17.27 -17.23 17.10
CA GLN A 155 18.29 -17.63 16.14
C GLN A 155 18.15 -16.86 14.82
N ALA A 156 16.93 -16.70 14.31
CA ALA A 156 16.70 -15.93 13.09
C ALA A 156 17.18 -14.48 13.22
N HIS A 157 17.01 -13.86 14.40
CA HIS A 157 17.58 -12.53 14.65
C HIS A 157 19.12 -12.53 14.62
N GLN A 158 19.77 -13.52 15.25
CA GLN A 158 21.23 -13.64 15.21
C GLN A 158 21.77 -13.87 13.79
N ASP A 159 21.12 -14.75 13.02
CA ASP A 159 21.49 -15.03 11.63
C ASP A 159 21.40 -13.77 10.76
N LEU A 160 20.40 -12.90 11.01
CA LEU A 160 20.31 -11.62 10.33
C LEU A 160 21.47 -10.68 10.70
N LEU A 161 21.88 -10.61 11.97
CA LEU A 161 23.00 -9.76 12.39
C LEU A 161 24.34 -10.12 11.72
N ASP A 162 24.50 -11.39 11.32
CA ASP A 162 25.72 -11.87 10.65
C ASP A 162 25.80 -11.45 9.17
N ILE A 163 24.69 -11.02 8.56
CA ILE A 163 24.63 -10.54 7.18
C ILE A 163 25.35 -9.19 7.07
N LYS A 164 26.26 -9.07 6.11
CA LYS A 164 26.97 -7.81 5.82
C LYS A 164 26.37 -7.15 4.58
N PRO A 165 25.48 -6.15 4.75
CA PRO A 165 24.82 -5.52 3.60
C PRO A 165 25.83 -4.77 2.72
N ALA A 166 25.55 -4.74 1.42
CA ALA A 166 26.30 -3.90 0.48
C ALA A 166 26.10 -2.40 0.78
N PRO A 167 27.02 -1.52 0.34
CA PRO A 167 26.86 -0.08 0.48
C PRO A 167 25.51 0.42 -0.06
N GLY A 168 24.80 1.22 0.73
CA GLY A 168 23.47 1.74 0.39
C GLY A 168 22.30 0.88 0.86
N LEU A 169 22.55 -0.27 1.50
CA LEU A 169 21.55 -1.13 2.16
C LEU A 169 21.63 -1.08 3.70
N GLU A 170 22.59 -0.38 4.29
CA GLU A 170 22.83 -0.41 5.74
C GLU A 170 21.63 0.11 6.54
N ALA A 171 20.92 1.10 6.00
CA ALA A 171 19.71 1.62 6.63
C ALA A 171 18.58 0.59 6.61
N LEU A 172 18.39 -0.11 5.48
CA LEU A 172 17.40 -1.17 5.34
C LEU A 172 17.72 -2.33 6.28
N HIS A 173 18.98 -2.75 6.29
CA HIS A 173 19.43 -3.83 7.13
C HIS A 173 19.25 -3.52 8.61
N ARG A 174 19.59 -2.30 9.04
CA ARG A 174 19.35 -1.85 10.41
C ARG A 174 17.86 -1.85 10.76
N GLN A 175 16.99 -1.38 9.87
CA GLN A 175 15.54 -1.39 10.09
C GLN A 175 15.01 -2.82 10.28
N ILE A 176 15.52 -3.78 9.51
CA ILE A 176 15.20 -5.20 9.63
C ILE A 176 15.69 -5.76 10.97
N THR A 177 16.95 -5.54 11.33
CA THR A 177 17.54 -6.07 12.57
C THR A 177 16.94 -5.42 13.82
N ASP A 178 16.61 -4.13 13.77
CA ASP A 178 15.92 -3.43 14.86
C ASP A 178 14.48 -3.95 15.05
N GLY A 179 13.85 -4.45 13.97
CA GLY A 179 12.55 -5.10 14.03
C GLY A 179 12.64 -6.50 14.63
N THR A 180 13.56 -7.33 14.12
CA THR A 180 13.72 -8.70 14.63
C THR A 180 14.30 -8.76 16.03
N GLN A 181 15.03 -7.71 16.47
CA GLN A 181 15.41 -7.54 17.87
C GLN A 181 14.17 -7.44 18.77
N ASP A 182 13.14 -6.66 18.39
CA ASP A 182 11.92 -6.57 19.21
C ASP A 182 11.20 -7.93 19.28
N CYS A 183 11.20 -8.72 18.20
CA CYS A 183 10.69 -10.08 18.23
C CYS A 183 11.50 -10.98 19.19
N SER A 184 12.83 -10.84 19.21
CA SER A 184 13.71 -11.55 20.16
C SER A 184 13.47 -11.12 21.61
N ASP A 185 13.37 -9.82 21.86
CA ASP A 185 13.11 -9.25 23.18
C ASP A 185 11.72 -9.64 23.70
N ALA A 186 10.74 -9.81 22.79
CA ALA A 186 9.42 -10.30 23.15
C ALA A 186 9.45 -11.74 23.68
N VAL A 187 10.30 -12.59 23.11
CA VAL A 187 10.53 -13.95 23.62
C VAL A 187 11.14 -13.89 25.02
N ASP A 188 12.14 -13.03 25.25
CA ASP A 188 12.75 -12.87 26.57
C ASP A 188 11.74 -12.37 27.61
N ALA A 189 10.89 -11.41 27.23
CA ALA A 189 9.81 -10.91 28.09
C ALA A 189 8.76 -11.99 28.38
N ALA A 190 8.40 -12.81 27.38
CA ALA A 190 7.47 -13.92 27.56
C ALA A 190 8.02 -14.97 28.53
N VAL A 191 9.29 -15.37 28.39
CA VAL A 191 9.96 -16.29 29.31
C VAL A 191 10.01 -15.71 30.72
N ALA A 192 10.41 -14.44 30.86
CA ALA A 192 10.46 -13.76 32.16
C ALA A 192 9.07 -13.68 32.82
N GLY A 193 8.03 -13.38 32.04
CA GLY A 193 6.65 -13.33 32.50
C GLY A 193 6.12 -14.70 32.95
N ILE A 194 6.47 -15.78 32.24
CA ILE A 194 6.07 -17.15 32.61
C ILE A 194 6.81 -17.62 33.88
N ASP A 195 8.13 -17.45 33.92
CA ASP A 195 8.96 -17.93 35.03
C ASP A 195 8.65 -17.22 36.35
N ASN A 196 8.31 -15.93 36.29
CA ASN A 196 8.03 -15.11 37.46
C ASN A 196 6.54 -14.87 37.72
N VAL A 197 5.65 -15.38 36.85
CA VAL A 197 4.20 -15.11 36.88
C VAL A 197 3.93 -13.59 36.88
N ASP A 198 4.63 -12.88 36.00
CA ASP A 198 4.60 -11.43 35.86
C ASP A 198 3.79 -11.01 34.63
N ALA A 199 2.61 -10.45 34.87
CA ALA A 199 1.71 -10.00 33.81
C ALA A 199 2.22 -8.76 33.06
N ASP A 200 3.02 -7.90 33.72
CA ASP A 200 3.55 -6.69 33.08
C ASP A 200 4.61 -7.06 32.04
N GLU A 201 5.43 -8.07 32.32
CA GLU A 201 6.39 -8.62 31.34
C GLU A 201 5.69 -9.33 30.17
N LEU A 202 4.56 -10.02 30.41
CA LEU A 202 3.76 -10.59 29.32
C LEU A 202 3.15 -9.50 28.41
N LEU A 203 2.63 -8.42 29.00
CA LEU A 203 2.11 -7.26 28.24
C LEU A 203 3.22 -6.53 27.49
N ARG A 204 4.41 -6.42 28.08
CA ARG A 204 5.60 -5.89 27.40
C ARG A 204 5.99 -6.76 26.21
N GLY A 205 5.96 -8.09 26.35
CA GLY A 205 6.19 -9.02 25.26
C GLY A 205 5.22 -8.82 24.09
N GLN A 206 3.93 -8.63 24.38
CA GLN A 206 2.93 -8.32 23.36
C GLN A 206 3.24 -6.99 22.63
N ALA A 207 3.53 -5.92 23.37
CA ALA A 207 3.88 -4.63 22.78
C ALA A 207 5.13 -4.70 21.89
N LEU A 208 6.11 -5.53 22.27
CA LEU A 208 7.31 -5.78 21.48
C LEU A 208 7.00 -6.55 20.18
N LEU A 209 6.07 -7.52 20.20
CA LEU A 209 5.62 -8.20 18.98
C LEU A 209 4.91 -7.23 18.01
N ASP A 210 4.06 -6.35 18.52
CA ASP A 210 3.40 -5.31 17.71
C ASP A 210 4.44 -4.35 17.09
N SER A 211 5.44 -3.93 17.88
CA SER A 211 6.56 -3.11 17.41
C SER A 211 7.42 -3.83 16.36
N CYS A 212 7.70 -5.13 16.56
CA CYS A 212 8.40 -5.96 15.59
C CYS A 212 7.67 -5.96 14.24
N GLY A 213 6.36 -6.25 14.23
CA GLY A 213 5.55 -6.25 13.01
C GLY A 213 5.51 -4.88 12.32
N ALA A 214 5.43 -3.79 13.10
CA ALA A 214 5.47 -2.43 12.56
C ALA A 214 6.82 -2.10 11.92
N LYS A 215 7.93 -2.46 12.55
CA LYS A 215 9.28 -2.21 12.03
C LYS A 215 9.60 -3.04 10.78
N VAL A 216 9.16 -4.30 10.74
CA VAL A 216 9.31 -5.16 9.55
C VAL A 216 8.52 -4.59 8.37
N ARG A 217 7.28 -4.14 8.59
CA ARG A 217 6.45 -3.52 7.55
C ARG A 217 7.10 -2.28 6.94
N VAL A 218 7.77 -1.43 7.74
CA VAL A 218 8.52 -0.27 7.22
C VAL A 218 9.65 -0.71 6.28
N ALA A 219 10.35 -1.81 6.57
CA ALA A 219 11.36 -2.35 5.67
C ALA A 219 10.76 -2.89 4.37
N THR A 220 9.60 -3.55 4.46
CA THR A 220 8.84 -4.04 3.30
C THR A 220 8.38 -2.89 2.40
N GLU A 221 7.79 -1.85 2.98
CA GLU A 221 7.35 -0.65 2.25
C GLU A 221 8.52 0.06 1.55
N ALA A 222 9.68 0.09 2.20
CA ALA A 222 10.89 0.67 1.60
C ALA A 222 11.40 -0.13 0.40
N LEU A 223 11.31 -1.46 0.49
CA LEU A 223 11.60 -2.34 -0.63
C LEU A 223 10.58 -2.11 -1.76
N ASP A 224 9.27 -2.05 -1.47
CA ASP A 224 8.23 -1.78 -2.47
C ASP A 224 8.40 -0.46 -3.21
N GLY A 225 8.78 0.57 -2.47
CA GLY A 225 9.08 1.89 -3.02
C GLY A 225 10.39 1.97 -3.78
N TYR A 226 11.19 0.89 -3.83
CA TYR A 226 12.49 0.89 -4.49
C TYR A 226 12.36 1.05 -6.00
N ASP A 227 12.94 2.14 -6.52
CA ASP A 227 13.10 2.38 -7.96
C ASP A 227 14.57 2.21 -8.37
N PRO A 228 14.93 1.12 -9.08
CA PRO A 228 16.31 0.87 -9.49
C PRO A 228 16.81 1.87 -10.54
N GLU A 229 15.93 2.52 -11.29
CA GLU A 229 16.32 3.49 -12.33
C GLU A 229 16.76 4.82 -11.71
N ALA A 230 16.12 5.22 -10.60
CA ALA A 230 16.42 6.45 -9.87
C ALA A 230 17.84 6.47 -9.28
N VAL A 231 18.44 5.30 -9.01
CA VAL A 231 19.79 5.16 -8.45
C VAL A 231 20.89 5.35 -9.51
N THR A 232 20.57 5.15 -10.80
CA THR A 232 21.55 5.18 -11.91
C THR A 232 21.66 6.53 -12.61
N THR A 233 20.68 7.42 -12.45
CA THR A 233 20.71 8.76 -13.04
C THR A 233 21.49 9.74 -12.16
N PRO A 234 22.55 10.39 -12.66
CA PRO A 234 23.12 11.53 -11.95
C PRO A 234 22.05 12.61 -11.82
N SER A 235 21.81 13.05 -10.58
CA SER A 235 20.85 14.11 -10.26
C SER A 235 21.03 15.29 -11.23
N PRO A 236 19.98 15.73 -11.96
CA PRO A 236 20.11 16.86 -12.86
C PRO A 236 20.53 18.08 -12.02
N THR A 237 21.67 18.68 -12.41
CA THR A 237 22.13 19.94 -11.83
C THR A 237 20.97 20.95 -11.87
N PRO A 238 20.61 21.60 -10.75
CA PRO A 238 19.46 22.49 -10.71
C PRO A 238 19.60 23.54 -11.80
N SER A 239 18.64 23.56 -12.73
CA SER A 239 18.58 24.56 -13.79
C SER A 239 18.39 25.94 -13.15
N PRO A 240 19.15 26.97 -13.55
CA PRO A 240 19.07 28.27 -12.89
C PRO A 240 17.67 28.88 -13.06
N THR A 241 17.04 29.17 -11.92
CA THR A 241 15.78 29.89 -11.79
C THR A 241 15.84 31.18 -12.60
N ARG A 242 15.03 31.29 -13.68
CA ARG A 242 14.88 32.56 -14.40
C ARG A 242 14.07 33.52 -13.51
N THR A 243 14.73 34.58 -13.10
CA THR A 243 14.13 35.76 -12.47
C THR A 243 13.03 36.34 -13.38
N PRO A 244 11.79 36.56 -12.89
CA PRO A 244 10.77 37.24 -13.68
C PRO A 244 11.16 38.71 -13.90
N SER A 245 11.07 39.16 -15.16
CA SER A 245 11.28 40.56 -15.57
C SER A 245 9.99 41.37 -15.38
N PRO A 246 10.03 42.60 -14.84
CA PRO A 246 8.83 43.39 -14.60
C PRO A 246 8.34 44.03 -15.90
N THR A 247 7.08 43.80 -16.29
CA THR A 247 6.46 44.50 -17.43
C THR A 247 5.28 45.36 -16.98
N ALA A 248 5.57 46.66 -17.02
CA ALA A 248 4.75 47.87 -17.18
C ALA A 248 3.23 47.84 -16.91
N THR A 249 2.87 48.68 -15.94
CA THR A 249 1.58 49.35 -15.73
C THR A 249 0.99 49.93 -17.02
N ARG A 250 -0.26 49.55 -17.34
CA ARG A 250 -1.14 50.35 -18.21
C ARG A 250 -2.42 50.77 -17.49
N ARG A 251 -2.73 52.04 -17.72
CA ARG A 251 -3.80 52.89 -17.19
C ARG A 251 -5.16 52.50 -17.79
N ALA A 252 -6.16 52.28 -16.94
CA ALA A 252 -7.54 52.06 -17.35
C ALA A 252 -8.23 53.39 -17.74
N THR A 253 -9.06 53.35 -18.78
CA THR A 253 -10.08 54.35 -19.11
C THR A 253 -11.40 53.60 -19.33
N ALA A 254 -12.49 54.20 -18.84
CA ALA A 254 -13.75 53.55 -18.53
C ALA A 254 -14.74 53.37 -19.70
N THR A 255 -15.73 52.51 -19.43
CA THR A 255 -17.14 52.47 -19.95
C THR A 255 -17.41 51.39 -21.02
N PRO A 256 -18.59 50.71 -21.04
CA PRO A 256 -19.66 50.56 -20.04
C PRO A 256 -19.83 49.11 -19.52
N THR A 257 -20.57 49.00 -18.42
CA THR A 257 -21.09 47.77 -17.79
C THR A 257 -21.95 46.93 -18.75
N PRO A 258 -21.63 45.65 -19.00
CA PRO A 258 -22.63 44.68 -19.40
C PRO A 258 -23.39 44.20 -18.16
N THR A 259 -24.69 44.44 -18.16
CA THR A 259 -25.67 43.82 -17.26
C THR A 259 -25.49 42.30 -17.29
N ALA A 260 -25.16 41.69 -16.15
CA ALA A 260 -25.20 40.25 -16.00
C ALA A 260 -26.65 39.79 -16.07
N THR A 261 -27.03 39.21 -17.21
CA THR A 261 -28.22 38.36 -17.31
C THR A 261 -28.01 37.17 -16.40
N GLN A 262 -28.77 37.14 -15.31
CA GLN A 262 -28.84 36.00 -14.40
C GLN A 262 -29.56 34.87 -15.15
N THR A 263 -28.79 33.98 -15.77
CA THR A 263 -29.31 32.70 -16.22
C THR A 263 -29.50 31.85 -14.96
N THR A 264 -30.74 31.79 -14.48
CA THR A 264 -31.21 30.68 -13.64
C THR A 264 -30.97 29.39 -14.40
N ARG A 265 -29.84 28.74 -14.15
CA ARG A 265 -29.65 27.33 -14.45
C ARG A 265 -30.24 26.56 -13.28
N THR A 266 -31.26 25.79 -13.61
CA THR A 266 -31.91 24.77 -12.81
C THR A 266 -30.86 23.96 -12.06
N THR A 267 -30.91 24.05 -10.74
CA THR A 267 -30.07 23.30 -9.80
C THR A 267 -30.47 21.83 -9.85
N THR A 268 -29.82 21.05 -10.71
CA THR A 268 -29.77 19.60 -10.53
C THR A 268 -28.74 19.35 -9.43
N LEU A 269 -29.16 18.74 -8.30
CA LEU A 269 -28.24 18.28 -7.26
C LEU A 269 -27.32 17.22 -7.87
N GLY A 270 -26.13 17.64 -8.29
CA GLY A 270 -25.04 16.74 -8.63
C GLY A 270 -24.16 16.47 -7.41
N PRO A 271 -23.27 15.46 -7.48
CA PRO A 271 -22.35 15.14 -6.40
C PRO A 271 -21.53 16.36 -6.00
N THR A 272 -21.22 16.49 -4.70
CA THR A 272 -20.39 17.60 -4.21
C THR A 272 -19.08 17.11 -3.62
N ALA A 273 -18.01 17.88 -3.80
CA ALA A 273 -16.72 17.54 -3.20
C ALA A 273 -16.77 17.71 -1.67
N LEU A 274 -16.51 16.66 -0.90
CA LEU A 274 -16.47 16.68 0.57
C LEU A 274 -15.31 17.54 1.11
N ARG A 275 -14.22 17.64 0.33
CA ARG A 275 -13.01 18.42 0.62
C ARG A 275 -12.30 18.82 -0.68
N ASN A 276 -11.23 19.60 -0.58
CA ASN A 276 -10.40 19.91 -1.75
C ASN A 276 -9.85 18.61 -2.36
N ALA A 277 -9.95 18.47 -3.68
CA ALA A 277 -9.62 17.24 -4.39
C ALA A 277 -8.90 17.53 -5.73
N ASN A 278 -8.11 16.58 -6.22
CA ASN A 278 -7.46 16.69 -7.53
C ASN A 278 -8.33 16.04 -8.62
N LEU A 279 -8.38 16.67 -9.79
CA LEU A 279 -8.94 16.12 -11.03
C LEU A 279 -7.79 15.53 -11.87
N ARG A 280 -7.96 14.32 -12.40
CA ARG A 280 -6.91 13.56 -13.08
C ARG A 280 -7.28 13.12 -14.51
N GLU A 281 -6.28 12.80 -15.32
CA GLU A 281 -6.47 12.32 -16.71
C GLU A 281 -7.10 10.93 -16.80
N GLY A 282 -7.02 10.13 -15.74
CA GLY A 282 -7.53 8.76 -15.70
C GLY A 282 -7.87 8.27 -14.27
N PRO A 283 -8.53 7.11 -14.15
CA PRO A 283 -9.00 6.56 -12.87
C PRO A 283 -7.84 5.93 -12.09
N GLY A 284 -7.03 6.75 -11.44
CA GLY A 284 -5.91 6.30 -10.61
C GLY A 284 -5.00 7.43 -10.19
N THR A 285 -4.20 7.21 -9.14
CA THR A 285 -3.22 8.20 -8.67
C THR A 285 -1.99 8.32 -9.57
N ASP A 286 -1.77 7.35 -10.44
CA ASP A 286 -0.68 7.32 -11.42
C ASP A 286 -0.94 8.23 -12.64
N TYR A 287 -2.19 8.65 -12.84
CA TYR A 287 -2.55 9.60 -13.89
C TYR A 287 -2.28 11.04 -13.46
N ALA A 288 -1.80 11.86 -14.40
CA ALA A 288 -1.46 13.26 -14.12
C ALA A 288 -2.67 14.05 -13.62
N ALA A 289 -2.44 15.00 -12.71
CA ALA A 289 -3.47 15.94 -12.28
C ALA A 289 -3.65 17.04 -13.33
N VAL A 290 -4.87 17.18 -13.83
CA VAL A 290 -5.29 18.20 -14.82
C VAL A 290 -6.07 19.35 -14.19
N GLY A 291 -6.47 19.23 -12.93
CA GLY A 291 -7.22 20.27 -12.24
C GLY A 291 -7.46 19.98 -10.77
N SER A 292 -8.36 20.76 -10.16
CA SER A 292 -8.77 20.59 -8.76
C SER A 292 -10.22 21.01 -8.52
N LEU A 293 -10.83 20.43 -7.48
CA LEU A 293 -12.12 20.79 -6.93
C LEU A 293 -11.94 21.40 -5.54
N ARG A 294 -12.80 22.37 -5.20
CA ARG A 294 -12.89 22.92 -3.83
C ARG A 294 -13.95 22.20 -3.01
N ALA A 295 -13.77 22.16 -1.70
CA ALA A 295 -14.81 21.67 -0.79
C ALA A 295 -16.16 22.36 -1.06
N GLY A 296 -17.24 21.57 -1.13
CA GLY A 296 -18.60 22.02 -1.46
C GLY A 296 -18.84 22.33 -2.94
N GLN A 297 -17.83 22.19 -3.81
CA GLN A 297 -18.01 22.38 -5.25
C GLN A 297 -18.82 21.23 -5.84
N ALA A 298 -19.94 21.57 -6.50
CA ALA A 298 -20.75 20.60 -7.23
C ALA A 298 -20.06 20.21 -8.56
N ILE A 299 -20.21 18.95 -8.94
CA ILE A 299 -19.70 18.38 -10.19
C ILE A 299 -20.82 17.74 -11.01
N GLU A 300 -20.54 17.47 -12.28
CA GLU A 300 -21.39 16.67 -13.14
C GLU A 300 -20.70 15.32 -13.41
N ALA A 301 -21.18 14.27 -12.74
CA ALA A 301 -20.67 12.92 -12.90
C ALA A 301 -21.34 12.23 -14.10
N VAL A 302 -20.54 11.65 -15.01
CA VAL A 302 -21.04 11.04 -16.26
C VAL A 302 -20.69 9.55 -16.40
N GLY A 303 -19.81 9.02 -15.55
CA GLY A 303 -19.42 7.62 -15.56
C GLY A 303 -18.50 7.24 -14.41
N ARG A 304 -18.16 5.95 -14.33
CA ARG A 304 -17.24 5.38 -13.33
C ARG A 304 -16.27 4.37 -13.96
N ASN A 305 -15.18 4.05 -13.27
CA ASN A 305 -14.33 2.92 -13.64
C ASN A 305 -15.02 1.58 -13.29
N SER A 306 -14.47 0.45 -13.76
CA SER A 306 -15.05 -0.88 -13.52
C SER A 306 -15.16 -1.23 -12.03
N ALA A 307 -14.24 -0.73 -11.20
CA ALA A 307 -14.24 -0.95 -9.75
C ALA A 307 -15.18 0.02 -9.00
N GLY A 308 -15.52 1.17 -9.59
CA GLY A 308 -16.45 2.17 -9.03
C GLY A 308 -15.82 3.22 -8.10
N ASP A 309 -14.54 3.05 -7.76
CA ASP A 309 -13.76 3.93 -6.88
C ASP A 309 -13.28 5.24 -7.55
N TRP A 310 -13.50 5.39 -8.86
CA TRP A 310 -13.23 6.63 -9.59
C TRP A 310 -14.44 7.07 -10.42
N ILE A 311 -14.76 8.36 -10.32
CA ILE A 311 -15.87 9.01 -11.02
C ILE A 311 -15.32 9.91 -12.12
N GLN A 312 -15.88 9.78 -13.33
CA GLN A 312 -15.58 10.61 -14.47
C GLN A 312 -16.53 11.80 -14.54
N LEU A 313 -15.98 12.98 -14.77
CA LEU A 313 -16.71 14.22 -15.00
C LEU A 313 -17.03 14.40 -16.48
N SER A 314 -17.99 15.28 -16.78
CA SER A 314 -18.40 15.61 -18.15
C SER A 314 -17.28 16.15 -19.05
N ASP A 315 -16.21 16.71 -18.47
CA ASP A 315 -15.03 17.21 -19.17
C ASP A 315 -13.97 16.11 -19.42
N GLY A 316 -14.24 14.88 -19.00
CA GLY A 316 -13.38 13.71 -19.17
C GLY A 316 -12.38 13.50 -18.02
N ALA A 317 -12.30 14.41 -17.05
CA ALA A 317 -11.42 14.27 -15.90
C ALA A 317 -11.98 13.29 -14.85
N TRP A 318 -11.09 12.79 -14.00
CA TRP A 318 -11.39 11.76 -13.00
C TRP A 318 -11.14 12.25 -11.58
N VAL A 319 -12.04 11.88 -10.66
CA VAL A 319 -11.92 12.15 -9.23
C VAL A 319 -12.24 10.89 -8.44
N ALA A 320 -11.57 10.70 -7.30
CA ALA A 320 -11.83 9.53 -6.45
C ALA A 320 -13.22 9.62 -5.81
N ALA A 321 -13.99 8.53 -5.87
CA ALA A 321 -15.38 8.48 -5.44
C ALA A 321 -15.56 8.84 -3.95
N PHE A 322 -14.62 8.42 -3.09
CA PHE A 322 -14.65 8.71 -1.65
C PHE A 322 -14.49 10.19 -1.29
N LEU A 323 -14.14 11.05 -2.27
CA LEU A 323 -14.05 12.51 -2.09
C LEU A 323 -15.36 13.24 -2.42
N LEU A 324 -16.39 12.51 -2.85
CA LEU A 324 -17.66 13.04 -3.28
C LEU A 324 -18.79 12.61 -2.34
N SER A 325 -19.75 13.49 -2.12
CA SER A 325 -21.06 13.18 -1.53
C SER A 325 -22.09 12.96 -2.63
N ASP A 326 -23.10 12.15 -2.33
CA ASP A 326 -24.32 12.03 -3.17
C ASP A 326 -24.02 11.59 -4.62
N VAL A 327 -23.05 10.68 -4.81
CA VAL A 327 -22.75 10.07 -6.12
C VAL A 327 -23.90 9.14 -6.53
N PRO A 328 -24.47 9.27 -7.75
CA PRO A 328 -25.48 8.34 -8.24
C PRO A 328 -24.95 6.90 -8.36
N ASP A 329 -25.73 5.94 -7.87
CA ASP A 329 -25.37 4.52 -7.89
C ASP A 329 -25.37 3.90 -9.30
N ASP A 330 -26.08 4.54 -10.25
CA ASP A 330 -26.37 4.05 -11.60
C ASP A 330 -25.47 4.64 -12.71
N LEU A 331 -24.31 5.19 -12.35
CA LEU A 331 -23.35 5.69 -13.34
C LEU A 331 -22.83 4.56 -14.25
N PRO A 332 -22.79 4.77 -15.59
CA PRO A 332 -22.27 3.76 -16.52
C PRO A 332 -20.77 3.55 -16.34
N VAL A 333 -20.30 2.32 -16.58
CA VAL A 333 -18.87 2.01 -16.59
C VAL A 333 -18.25 2.56 -17.87
N THR A 334 -17.34 3.52 -17.76
CA THR A 334 -16.58 4.05 -18.90
C THR A 334 -15.37 3.15 -19.16
N ALA A 335 -15.30 2.55 -20.35
CA ALA A 335 -14.09 1.88 -20.80
C ALA A 335 -13.01 2.93 -21.14
N VAL A 336 -12.01 3.08 -20.28
CA VAL A 336 -10.82 3.86 -20.61
C VAL A 336 -9.80 2.92 -21.25
N ALA A 337 -9.48 3.17 -22.52
CA ALA A 337 -8.34 2.54 -23.16
C ALA A 337 -7.07 2.96 -22.40
N ALA A 338 -6.33 2.00 -21.87
CA ALA A 338 -5.03 2.26 -21.26
C ALA A 338 -4.06 2.80 -22.32
N GLN A 339 -3.89 4.12 -22.36
CA GLN A 339 -2.73 4.74 -22.99
C GLN A 339 -1.87 5.34 -21.89
N LEU A 340 -0.82 4.60 -21.53
CA LEU A 340 0.31 5.15 -20.78
C LEU A 340 1.13 6.07 -21.70
N PRO A 341 1.68 7.19 -21.22
CA PRO A 341 2.55 8.04 -22.03
C PRO A 341 3.89 7.34 -22.29
N GLY A 342 4.14 6.99 -23.54
CA GLY A 342 5.41 6.45 -23.99
C GLY A 342 5.38 5.96 -25.44
N GLY A 343 5.19 6.86 -26.40
CA GLY A 343 5.42 6.51 -27.81
C GLY A 343 4.83 7.48 -28.82
N ASN A 344 5.53 8.57 -29.10
CA ASN A 344 5.47 9.14 -30.45
C ASN A 344 6.59 8.47 -31.27
N PRO A 345 6.31 7.71 -32.34
CA PRO A 345 7.35 7.14 -33.17
C PRO A 345 8.03 8.26 -33.95
N THR A 346 9.32 8.48 -33.68
CA THR A 346 10.18 9.12 -34.68
C THR A 346 10.58 8.02 -35.68
N PRO A 347 10.39 8.23 -36.99
CA PRO A 347 10.47 7.18 -37.99
C PRO A 347 11.91 6.73 -38.18
N VAL A 348 12.15 5.42 -38.07
CA VAL A 348 13.40 4.78 -38.53
C VAL A 348 13.14 4.19 -39.92
N PRO A 349 14.07 4.30 -40.89
CA PRO A 349 13.76 4.15 -42.31
C PRO A 349 13.48 2.71 -42.72
N THR A 350 12.44 2.58 -43.56
CA THR A 350 12.13 1.54 -44.54
C THR A 350 13.11 0.37 -44.64
N ALA A 351 12.70 -0.79 -44.12
CA ALA A 351 13.06 -2.08 -44.68
C ALA A 351 11.77 -2.89 -44.95
N ALA A 352 11.62 -3.20 -46.23
CA ALA A 352 10.65 -4.03 -46.94
C ALA A 352 9.54 -4.73 -46.13
N ALA A 353 8.31 -4.39 -46.51
CA ALA A 353 7.06 -5.01 -46.12
C ALA A 353 6.99 -6.48 -46.58
N GLU A 354 6.55 -7.35 -45.69
CA GLU A 354 5.81 -8.54 -46.05
C GLU A 354 4.54 -8.64 -45.20
N SER A 355 3.47 -9.02 -45.87
CA SER A 355 2.07 -8.89 -45.51
C SER A 355 1.70 -9.65 -44.23
N ALA A 356 1.02 -9.00 -43.29
CA ALA A 356 0.27 -9.67 -42.24
C ALA A 356 -1.14 -9.05 -42.13
N GLU A 357 -2.13 -9.91 -42.40
CA GLU A 357 -3.56 -9.68 -42.23
C GLU A 357 -3.92 -9.35 -40.77
N PRO A 358 -5.11 -8.75 -40.49
CA PRO A 358 -5.51 -8.42 -39.12
C PRO A 358 -5.49 -9.67 -38.23
N MET A 359 -4.75 -9.61 -37.11
CA MET A 359 -4.72 -10.70 -36.13
C MET A 359 -6.13 -10.95 -35.59
N PRO A 360 -6.58 -12.22 -35.51
CA PRO A 360 -7.87 -12.55 -34.89
C PRO A 360 -7.79 -12.35 -33.38
N THR A 361 -8.90 -11.91 -32.80
CA THR A 361 -9.17 -11.95 -31.37
C THR A 361 -9.00 -13.39 -30.85
N PRO A 362 -8.34 -13.64 -29.70
CA PRO A 362 -8.27 -14.99 -29.15
C PRO A 362 -9.67 -15.56 -28.94
N GLY A 363 -9.96 -16.69 -29.57
CA GLY A 363 -11.33 -17.19 -29.73
C GLY A 363 -11.91 -17.87 -28.47
N TRP A 364 -11.08 -18.14 -27.46
CA TRP A 364 -11.46 -18.87 -26.27
C TRP A 364 -11.06 -18.13 -25.00
N GLN A 365 -12.03 -18.00 -24.08
CA GLN A 365 -11.86 -17.42 -22.75
C GLN A 365 -12.64 -18.24 -21.72
N THR A 366 -12.11 -18.35 -20.51
CA THR A 366 -12.80 -18.97 -19.36
C THR A 366 -12.44 -18.24 -18.07
N GLU A 367 -13.30 -18.31 -17.06
CA GLU A 367 -13.06 -17.73 -15.74
C GLU A 367 -12.95 -18.84 -14.70
N GLN A 368 -11.84 -18.87 -13.96
CA GLN A 368 -11.69 -19.71 -12.77
C GLN A 368 -11.21 -18.86 -11.60
N ASN A 369 -11.91 -18.97 -10.46
CA ASN A 369 -11.58 -18.25 -9.22
C ASN A 369 -11.41 -16.73 -9.41
N GLY A 370 -12.22 -16.11 -10.27
CA GLY A 370 -12.15 -14.67 -10.56
C GLY A 370 -11.05 -14.25 -11.53
N ILE A 371 -10.32 -15.20 -12.13
CA ILE A 371 -9.25 -14.95 -13.11
C ILE A 371 -9.75 -15.36 -14.49
N ILE A 372 -9.69 -14.43 -15.45
CA ILE A 372 -10.02 -14.69 -16.86
C ILE A 372 -8.78 -15.20 -17.58
N PHE A 373 -8.85 -16.43 -18.09
CA PHE A 373 -7.84 -17.04 -18.95
C PHE A 373 -8.26 -16.89 -20.40
N SER A 374 -7.31 -16.54 -21.27
CA SER A 374 -7.50 -16.51 -22.72
C SER A 374 -6.35 -17.24 -23.40
N SER A 375 -6.64 -18.11 -24.36
CA SER A 375 -5.63 -18.94 -25.01
C SER A 375 -6.00 -19.29 -26.43
N ASP A 376 -5.02 -19.32 -27.32
CA ASP A 376 -5.09 -19.84 -28.69
C ASP A 376 -4.36 -21.18 -28.87
N CYS A 377 -4.21 -21.96 -27.79
CA CYS A 377 -3.37 -23.15 -27.79
C CYS A 377 -3.76 -24.20 -28.85
N PRO A 378 -2.79 -24.77 -29.60
CA PRO A 378 -3.01 -25.76 -30.66
C PRO A 378 -3.23 -27.18 -30.11
N CYS A 379 -4.34 -27.39 -29.41
CA CYS A 379 -4.68 -28.67 -28.77
C CYS A 379 -4.97 -29.83 -29.76
N ASP A 380 -5.10 -29.53 -31.05
CA ASP A 380 -5.36 -30.48 -32.14
C ASP A 380 -4.07 -30.93 -32.87
N GLN A 381 -2.91 -30.35 -32.54
CA GLN A 381 -1.63 -30.64 -33.20
C GLN A 381 -0.77 -31.68 -32.45
N GLY A 382 -1.30 -32.26 -31.38
CA GLY A 382 -0.57 -33.18 -30.51
C GLY A 382 0.41 -32.46 -29.58
N ASP A 383 1.33 -33.21 -28.98
CA ASP A 383 2.29 -32.71 -28.00
C ASP A 383 3.42 -31.89 -28.67
N VAL A 384 3.18 -30.59 -28.88
CA VAL A 384 4.09 -29.67 -29.58
C VAL A 384 4.57 -28.47 -28.76
N LEU A 385 4.13 -28.35 -27.51
CA LEU A 385 4.47 -27.24 -26.61
C LEU A 385 4.92 -27.81 -25.27
N ASN A 386 5.91 -27.15 -24.67
CA ASN A 386 6.38 -27.39 -23.30
C ASN A 386 6.22 -26.10 -22.51
N CYS A 387 6.46 -26.17 -21.20
CA CYS A 387 6.36 -24.99 -20.35
C CYS A 387 7.24 -23.84 -20.86
N GLY A 388 8.51 -24.08 -21.20
CA GLY A 388 9.40 -23.04 -21.73
C GLY A 388 8.96 -22.33 -23.04
N ASP A 389 7.95 -22.84 -23.75
CA ASP A 389 7.42 -22.22 -24.97
C ASP A 389 6.43 -21.06 -24.67
N PHE A 390 6.00 -20.94 -23.42
CA PHE A 390 5.12 -19.86 -22.98
C PHE A 390 5.94 -18.64 -22.48
N GLY A 391 5.38 -17.43 -22.53
CA GLY A 391 6.09 -16.25 -22.00
C GLY A 391 6.02 -16.14 -20.47
N ILE A 392 5.01 -16.78 -19.87
CA ILE A 392 4.67 -16.79 -18.44
C ILE A 392 3.87 -18.06 -18.11
N ALA A 393 3.93 -18.51 -16.85
CA ALA A 393 3.21 -19.69 -16.36
C ALA A 393 1.69 -19.62 -16.62
N MET A 394 1.08 -18.43 -16.49
CA MET A 394 -0.36 -18.23 -16.75
C MET A 394 -0.77 -18.56 -18.19
N SER A 395 0.12 -18.36 -19.16
CA SER A 395 -0.16 -18.71 -20.56
C SER A 395 -0.11 -20.23 -20.76
N GLY A 396 0.77 -20.93 -20.03
CA GLY A 396 0.78 -22.39 -19.93
C GLY A 396 -0.50 -22.92 -19.28
N GLN A 397 -0.94 -22.32 -18.17
CA GLN A 397 -2.21 -22.63 -17.52
C GLN A 397 -3.41 -22.41 -18.45
N ALA A 398 -3.44 -21.29 -19.18
CA ALA A 398 -4.52 -21.00 -20.12
C ALA A 398 -4.54 -22.01 -21.29
N CYS A 399 -3.37 -22.48 -21.75
CA CYS A 399 -3.28 -23.56 -22.72
C CYS A 399 -3.82 -24.89 -22.16
N TYR A 400 -3.38 -25.26 -20.97
CA TYR A 400 -3.84 -26.48 -20.29
C TYR A 400 -5.36 -26.51 -20.14
N LEU A 401 -5.96 -25.43 -19.63
CA LEU A 401 -7.41 -25.32 -19.44
C LEU A 401 -8.18 -25.45 -20.77
N ARG A 402 -7.69 -24.82 -21.83
CA ARG A 402 -8.28 -24.93 -23.18
C ARG A 402 -8.20 -26.35 -23.73
N CYS A 403 -7.05 -27.02 -23.57
CA CYS A 403 -6.89 -28.39 -24.06
C CYS A 403 -7.68 -29.40 -23.22
N GLN A 404 -7.83 -29.16 -21.93
CA GLN A 404 -8.72 -29.94 -21.07
C GLN A 404 -10.19 -29.79 -21.49
N GLU A 405 -10.63 -28.59 -21.89
CA GLU A 405 -12.00 -28.36 -22.38
C GLU A 405 -12.24 -28.98 -23.77
N LEU A 406 -11.27 -28.88 -24.68
CA LEU A 406 -11.41 -29.35 -26.07
C LEU A 406 -11.15 -30.84 -26.25
N ALA A 407 -10.09 -31.37 -25.63
CA ALA A 407 -9.64 -32.75 -25.81
C ALA A 407 -9.96 -33.66 -24.61
N GLY A 408 -10.28 -33.08 -23.44
CA GLY A 408 -10.57 -33.84 -22.21
C GLY A 408 -9.33 -34.33 -21.47
N TYR A 409 -8.12 -33.93 -21.89
CA TYR A 409 -6.86 -34.30 -21.26
C TYR A 409 -5.76 -33.26 -21.58
N ASP A 410 -4.68 -33.31 -20.82
CA ASP A 410 -3.50 -32.47 -21.02
C ASP A 410 -2.69 -32.94 -22.24
N VAL A 411 -2.94 -32.31 -23.39
CA VAL A 411 -2.35 -32.66 -24.69
C VAL A 411 -0.83 -32.46 -24.69
N HIS A 412 -0.35 -31.43 -23.99
CA HIS A 412 1.03 -30.97 -24.00
C HIS A 412 1.81 -31.35 -22.73
N ARG A 413 1.18 -32.10 -21.81
CA ARG A 413 1.80 -32.58 -20.56
C ARG A 413 2.36 -31.44 -19.70
N LEU A 414 1.65 -30.31 -19.69
CA LEU A 414 2.02 -29.11 -18.96
C LEU A 414 1.76 -29.26 -17.45
N ASP A 415 0.79 -30.08 -17.05
CA ASP A 415 0.44 -30.44 -15.68
C ASP A 415 1.04 -31.83 -15.36
N ARG A 416 2.26 -31.82 -14.82
CA ARG A 416 3.09 -33.03 -14.69
C ARG A 416 2.64 -33.91 -13.53
N ASP A 417 2.22 -33.31 -12.44
CA ASP A 417 1.79 -33.95 -11.20
C ASP A 417 0.26 -34.12 -11.10
N LYS A 418 -0.48 -33.56 -12.06
CA LYS A 418 -1.92 -33.79 -12.30
C LYS A 418 -2.81 -33.24 -11.20
N ASP A 419 -2.40 -32.13 -10.62
CA ASP A 419 -3.16 -31.44 -9.58
C ASP A 419 -4.11 -30.38 -10.16
N GLY A 420 -4.01 -30.07 -11.46
CA GLY A 420 -4.76 -29.01 -12.14
C GLY A 420 -3.94 -27.76 -12.45
N SER A 421 -2.68 -27.71 -12.02
CA SER A 421 -1.77 -26.57 -12.11
C SER A 421 -0.67 -26.88 -13.13
N ALA A 422 -0.81 -26.33 -14.33
CA ALA A 422 0.15 -26.50 -15.40
C ALA A 422 1.34 -25.55 -15.26
N CYS A 423 2.53 -26.08 -15.53
CA CYS A 423 3.78 -25.35 -15.62
C CYS A 423 4.20 -24.60 -14.35
N GLU A 424 3.85 -25.08 -13.17
CA GLU A 424 4.21 -24.43 -11.91
C GLU A 424 5.68 -24.65 -11.47
N TRP A 425 6.37 -25.66 -12.05
CA TRP A 425 7.69 -26.12 -11.62
C TRP A 425 8.87 -25.71 -12.52
N GLU A 426 8.63 -25.11 -13.69
CA GLU A 426 9.66 -24.88 -14.73
C GLU A 426 9.94 -23.39 -15.06
N TRP A 427 9.65 -22.46 -14.16
CA TRP A 427 9.92 -21.01 -14.34
C TRP A 427 10.86 -20.40 -13.33
#